data_AF-A0A140T9I2-F1
#
_entry.id   AF-A0A140T9I2-F1
#
_cell.length_a   1.000
_cell.length_b   1.000
_cell.length_c   1.000
_cell.angle_alpha   90.00
_cell.angle_beta   90.00
_cell.angle_gamma   90.00
#
_symmetry.space_group_name_H-M   'P 1'
#
loop_
_entity.id
_entity.type
_entity.pdbx_description
1 polymer ?
#
loop_
_entity_poly.entity_id
_entity_poly.type
_entity_poly.pdbx_seq_one_letter_code
_entity_poly.pdbx_strand_id
1 'polypeptide(L)'
;MGHEQNQGAALLQMLPLLWLLPHSWAVPEEQSMITFLPLLLGLSLGCTGAGGFVAHVESTCLLDDAGTPKDFTYCISFNKDLLTCWDPEENKMAPCEFGVLNSLANVLSQHLNQKDTLMQRLRNGLQNCATHTQPFWGSLTNRTRPPSVQVAKTTPFNTREPVMLACYVWGFYPA
;
A
#
# COMPACT_ATOMS: atom_id res chain seq x y z
N MET A 1 -9.94 6.85 -30.21
CA MET A 1 -9.43 6.38 -28.90
C MET A 1 -8.34 7.30 -28.36
N GLY A 2 -8.60 8.61 -28.25
CA GLY A 2 -7.56 9.59 -27.85
C GLY A 2 -8.06 10.78 -27.05
N HIS A 3 -9.33 10.79 -26.62
CA HIS A 3 -9.92 11.95 -25.93
C HIS A 3 -10.31 11.66 -24.47
N GLU A 4 -10.51 10.41 -24.06
CA GLU A 4 -10.92 10.05 -22.68
C GLU A 4 -9.76 9.99 -21.69
N GLN A 5 -8.55 9.64 -22.14
CA GLN A 5 -7.40 9.45 -21.24
C GLN A 5 -6.82 10.77 -20.70
N ASN A 6 -7.18 11.91 -21.31
CA ASN A 6 -6.72 13.23 -20.91
C ASN A 6 -7.57 13.88 -19.80
N GLN A 7 -8.77 13.35 -19.53
CA GLN A 7 -9.66 13.90 -18.50
C GLN A 7 -9.29 13.47 -17.08
N GLY A 8 -8.75 12.25 -16.92
CA GLY A 8 -8.24 11.78 -15.62
C GLY A 8 -7.04 12.58 -15.12
N ALA A 9 -6.16 13.00 -16.04
CA ALA A 9 -5.01 13.83 -15.72
C ALA A 9 -5.41 15.26 -15.27
N ALA A 10 -6.47 15.82 -15.86
CA ALA A 10 -6.97 17.14 -15.49
C ALA A 10 -7.64 17.15 -14.10
N LEU A 11 -8.35 16.07 -13.73
CA LEU A 11 -8.95 15.92 -12.40
C LEU A 11 -7.90 15.76 -11.29
N LEU A 12 -6.77 15.10 -11.58
CA LEU A 12 -5.65 14.92 -10.65
C LEU A 12 -4.85 16.22 -10.41
N GLN A 13 -4.83 17.14 -11.37
CA GLN A 13 -4.22 18.47 -11.21
C GLN A 13 -5.02 19.40 -10.27
N MET A 14 -6.27 19.05 -9.94
CA MET A 14 -7.13 19.85 -9.05
C MET A 14 -7.14 19.37 -7.58
N LEU A 15 -6.51 18.23 -7.26
CA LEU A 15 -6.39 17.78 -5.86
C LEU A 15 -5.63 18.74 -4.93
N PRO A 16 -4.63 19.53 -5.37
CA PRO A 16 -4.00 20.54 -4.51
C PRO A 16 -4.94 21.69 -4.13
N LEU A 17 -5.97 21.98 -4.94
CA LEU A 17 -6.92 23.07 -4.68
C LEU A 17 -7.94 22.73 -3.58
N LEU A 18 -8.25 21.45 -3.37
CA LEU A 18 -9.16 21.02 -2.30
C LEU A 18 -8.58 21.14 -0.89
N TRP A 19 -7.27 21.35 -0.76
CA TRP A 19 -6.58 21.52 0.53
C TRP A 19 -6.21 22.99 0.85
N LEU A 20 -6.54 23.93 -0.03
CA LEU A 20 -6.37 25.38 0.21
C LEU A 20 -7.55 26.02 0.97
N LEU A 21 -8.55 25.23 1.41
CA LEU A 21 -9.64 25.74 2.24
C LEU A 21 -9.10 26.17 3.62
N PRO A 22 -9.13 27.47 3.96
CA PRO A 22 -8.65 27.94 5.24
C PRO A 22 -9.61 27.49 6.35
N HIS A 23 -9.10 26.72 7.32
CA HIS A 23 -9.72 26.59 8.64
C HIS A 23 -9.48 27.88 9.44
N SER A 24 -10.17 28.96 9.09
CA SER A 24 -10.12 30.20 9.86
C SER A 24 -11.53 30.75 10.04
N TRP A 25 -11.93 30.80 11.31
CA TRP A 25 -13.21 31.31 11.75
C TRP A 25 -13.12 32.84 11.76
N ALA A 26 -13.66 33.48 10.74
CA ALA A 26 -14.02 34.89 10.75
C ALA A 26 -15.12 35.10 9.71
N VAL A 27 -16.33 35.40 10.19
CA VAL A 27 -17.46 35.86 9.39
C VAL A 27 -17.21 37.34 9.07
N PRO A 28 -17.33 37.74 7.79
CA PRO A 28 -18.45 38.63 7.45
C PRO A 28 -19.20 38.22 6.17
N GLU A 29 -20.52 38.43 6.24
CA GLU A 29 -21.54 38.57 5.20
C GLU A 29 -21.09 38.50 3.72
N GLU A 30 -21.42 37.39 3.04
CA GLU A 30 -22.11 37.39 1.74
C GLU A 30 -22.72 35.98 1.49
N GLN A 31 -24.03 35.87 1.66
CA GLN A 31 -24.69 34.60 1.98
C GLN A 31 -25.33 33.86 0.79
N SER A 32 -24.96 34.12 -0.46
CA SER A 32 -25.67 33.52 -1.61
C SER A 32 -24.85 32.64 -2.57
N MET A 33 -23.51 32.69 -2.55
CA MET A 33 -22.68 31.90 -3.50
C MET A 33 -21.91 30.72 -2.90
N ILE A 34 -21.92 30.53 -1.57
CA ILE A 34 -21.06 29.53 -0.91
C ILE A 34 -21.71 28.13 -0.86
N THR A 35 -23.04 28.03 -0.95
CA THR A 35 -23.77 26.75 -0.87
C THR A 35 -23.92 26.02 -2.20
N PHE A 36 -23.85 26.73 -3.33
CA PHE A 36 -24.02 26.13 -4.66
C PHE A 36 -22.75 25.41 -5.16
N LEU A 37 -21.58 25.90 -4.78
CA LEU A 37 -20.29 25.36 -5.22
C LEU A 37 -20.04 23.90 -4.77
N PRO A 38 -20.22 23.52 -3.48
CA PRO A 38 -20.06 22.12 -3.06
C PRO A 38 -21.14 21.21 -3.66
N LEU A 39 -22.34 21.72 -3.93
CA LEU A 39 -23.42 20.96 -4.57
C LEU A 39 -23.09 20.66 -6.04
N LEU A 40 -22.56 21.65 -6.77
CA LEU A 40 -22.06 21.50 -8.14
C LEU A 40 -20.83 20.59 -8.24
N LEU A 41 -19.92 20.65 -7.26
CA LEU A 41 -18.78 19.72 -7.15
C LEU A 41 -19.25 18.29 -6.84
N GLY A 42 -20.20 18.12 -5.92
CA GLY A 42 -20.80 16.81 -5.62
C GLY A 42 -21.53 16.20 -6.81
N LEU A 43 -22.28 17.01 -7.55
CA LEU A 43 -23.01 16.58 -8.76
C LEU A 43 -22.07 16.28 -9.95
N SER A 44 -20.97 17.02 -10.11
CA SER A 44 -19.99 16.78 -11.17
C SER A 44 -19.11 15.56 -10.90
N LEU A 45 -18.73 15.31 -9.63
CA LEU A 45 -17.98 14.11 -9.24
C LEU A 45 -18.85 12.85 -9.23
N GLY A 46 -20.14 12.97 -8.86
CA GLY A 46 -21.09 11.86 -8.80
C GLY A 46 -21.55 11.30 -10.16
N CYS A 47 -21.31 12.04 -11.26
CA CYS A 47 -21.71 11.64 -12.62
C CYS A 47 -20.54 11.22 -13.51
N THR A 48 -19.32 11.13 -12.99
CA THR A 48 -18.21 10.52 -13.73
C THR A 48 -18.22 9.03 -13.47
N GLY A 49 -18.42 8.21 -14.52
CA GLY A 49 -18.19 6.76 -14.49
C GLY A 49 -16.70 6.43 -14.35
N ALA A 50 -16.00 7.07 -13.42
CA ALA A 50 -14.63 6.76 -13.10
C ALA A 50 -14.60 5.35 -12.48
N GLY A 51 -13.85 4.45 -13.11
CA GLY A 51 -13.62 3.10 -12.56
C GLY A 51 -12.99 3.18 -11.17
N GLY A 52 -13.13 2.10 -10.39
CA GLY A 52 -12.50 2.00 -9.08
C GLY A 52 -10.99 1.84 -9.18
N PHE A 53 -10.25 2.68 -8.46
CA PHE A 53 -8.79 2.56 -8.32
C PHE A 53 -8.41 2.24 -6.88
N VAL A 54 -7.22 1.66 -6.69
CA VAL A 54 -6.66 1.35 -5.37
C VAL A 54 -5.27 1.95 -5.24
N ALA A 55 -5.03 2.68 -4.16
CA ALA A 55 -3.70 3.15 -3.77
C ALA A 55 -3.17 2.31 -2.61
N HIS A 56 -1.87 2.05 -2.59
CA HIS A 56 -1.16 1.38 -1.50
C HIS A 56 -0.10 2.31 -0.93
N VAL A 57 -0.05 2.35 0.40
CA VAL A 57 1.06 2.92 1.18
C VAL A 57 1.63 1.77 1.99
N GLU A 58 2.58 1.06 1.40
CA GLU A 58 3.09 -0.20 1.95
C GLU A 58 4.43 0.02 2.63
N SER A 59 4.64 -0.67 3.75
CA SER A 59 5.93 -0.71 4.45
C SER A 59 6.23 -2.14 4.82
N THR A 60 7.44 -2.61 4.54
CA THR A 60 7.86 -3.97 4.89
C THR A 60 9.07 -3.91 5.80
N CYS A 61 9.07 -4.74 6.83
CA CYS A 61 10.21 -4.94 7.72
C CYS A 61 10.65 -6.39 7.59
N LEU A 62 11.90 -6.63 7.20
CA LEU A 62 12.50 -7.96 7.21
C LEU A 62 13.33 -8.07 8.48
N LEU A 63 13.02 -9.03 9.35
CA LEU A 63 13.75 -9.30 10.58
C LEU A 63 14.13 -10.79 10.66
N ASP A 64 15.22 -11.10 11.36
CA ASP A 64 15.58 -12.50 11.70
C ASP A 64 14.80 -13.02 12.92
N ASP A 65 15.01 -14.30 13.28
CA ASP A 65 14.32 -14.95 14.42
C ASP A 65 14.58 -14.26 15.76
N ALA A 66 15.74 -13.60 15.90
CA ALA A 66 16.11 -12.82 17.08
C ALA A 66 15.45 -11.43 17.12
N GLY A 67 14.75 -11.04 16.06
CA GLY A 67 14.13 -9.71 15.94
C GLY A 67 15.09 -8.63 15.47
N THR A 68 16.24 -9.00 14.89
CA THR A 68 17.19 -8.03 14.31
C THR A 68 16.70 -7.64 12.91
N PRO A 69 16.42 -6.36 12.64
CA PRO A 69 16.06 -5.88 11.31
C PRO A 69 17.21 -6.10 10.32
N LYS A 70 16.89 -6.63 9.15
CA LYS A 70 17.81 -6.85 8.03
C LYS A 70 17.52 -5.94 6.86
N ASP A 71 16.25 -5.58 6.66
CA ASP A 71 15.84 -4.70 5.58
C ASP A 71 14.54 -3.96 5.92
N PHE A 72 14.34 -2.80 5.29
CA PHE A 72 13.15 -1.98 5.43
C PHE A 72 12.81 -1.31 4.09
N THR A 73 11.57 -1.47 3.65
CA THR A 73 11.05 -0.76 2.47
C THR A 73 9.83 0.08 2.83
N TYR A 74 9.64 1.16 2.07
CA TYR A 74 8.45 2.00 2.13
C TYR A 74 8.11 2.44 0.71
N CYS A 75 6.97 2.01 0.17
CA CYS A 75 6.63 2.21 -1.22
C CYS A 75 5.17 2.64 -1.41
N ILE A 76 4.96 3.46 -2.44
CA ILE A 76 3.65 3.93 -2.86
C ILE A 76 3.30 3.32 -4.21
N SER A 77 2.13 2.69 -4.28
CA SER A 77 1.62 2.10 -5.53
C SER A 77 0.22 2.63 -5.85
N PHE A 78 -0.12 2.73 -7.13
CA PHE A 78 -1.46 3.10 -7.60
C PHE A 78 -1.92 2.15 -8.69
N ASN A 79 -3.12 1.61 -8.55
CA ASN A 79 -3.71 0.65 -9.50
C ASN A 79 -2.79 -0.55 -9.80
N LYS A 80 -2.11 -1.06 -8.76
CA LYS A 80 -1.08 -2.11 -8.82
C LYS A 80 0.24 -1.74 -9.53
N ASP A 81 0.41 -0.47 -9.89
CA ASP A 81 1.67 0.05 -10.44
C ASP A 81 2.52 0.68 -9.33
N LEU A 82 3.80 0.31 -9.25
CA LEU A 82 4.72 0.72 -8.19
C LEU A 82 5.36 2.07 -8.54
N LEU A 83 4.85 3.14 -7.95
CA LEU A 83 5.22 4.49 -8.37
C LEU A 83 6.56 4.94 -7.79
N THR A 84 6.75 4.86 -6.47
CA THR A 84 7.96 5.36 -5.81
C THR A 84 8.24 4.61 -4.51
N CYS A 85 9.52 4.41 -4.21
CA CYS A 85 10.00 3.76 -2.99
C CYS A 85 11.04 4.61 -2.28
N TRP A 86 11.15 4.42 -0.97
CA TRP A 86 12.23 4.93 -0.14
C TRP A 86 13.55 4.29 -0.56
N ASP A 87 14.51 5.13 -0.93
CA ASP A 87 15.89 4.77 -1.15
C ASP A 87 16.73 5.19 0.07
N PRO A 88 17.22 4.22 0.88
CA PRO A 88 18.03 4.52 2.06
C PRO A 88 19.43 5.05 1.73
N GLU A 89 19.98 4.75 0.55
CA GLU A 89 21.30 5.24 0.13
C GLU A 89 21.22 6.72 -0.22
N GLU A 90 20.17 7.11 -0.95
CA GLU A 90 19.94 8.50 -1.35
C GLU A 90 19.12 9.32 -0.33
N ASN A 91 18.61 8.67 0.72
CA ASN A 91 17.80 9.28 1.77
C ASN A 91 16.57 10.04 1.25
N LYS A 92 15.89 9.48 0.24
CA LYS A 92 14.73 10.10 -0.42
C LYS A 92 13.76 9.05 -0.98
N MET A 93 12.55 9.46 -1.28
CA MET A 93 11.64 8.75 -2.18
C MET A 93 12.17 8.89 -3.61
N ALA A 94 12.48 7.76 -4.25
CA ALA A 94 12.91 7.66 -5.64
C ALA A 94 11.78 7.06 -6.50
N PRO A 95 11.50 7.60 -7.70
CA PRO A 95 10.58 6.98 -8.66
C PRO A 95 11.04 5.59 -9.08
N CYS A 96 10.10 4.64 -9.18
CA CYS A 96 10.34 3.28 -9.65
C CYS A 96 9.63 2.99 -10.99
N GLU A 97 8.53 3.70 -11.28
CA GLU A 97 7.77 3.56 -12.52
C GLU A 97 8.25 4.56 -13.59
N PHE A 98 8.62 4.03 -14.76
CA PHE A 98 9.22 4.81 -15.86
C PHE A 98 8.37 4.84 -17.14
N GLY A 99 7.19 4.22 -17.13
CA GLY A 99 6.22 4.22 -18.21
C GLY A 99 5.21 5.38 -18.09
N VAL A 100 3.92 5.07 -18.31
CA VAL A 100 2.86 6.08 -18.47
C VAL A 100 2.69 6.93 -17.20
N LEU A 101 2.90 6.32 -16.03
CA LEU A 101 2.72 6.99 -14.74
C LEU A 101 4.00 7.63 -14.19
N ASN A 102 5.10 7.66 -14.95
CA ASN A 102 6.37 8.27 -14.52
C ASN A 102 6.21 9.72 -14.04
N SER A 103 5.38 10.53 -14.71
CA SER A 103 5.12 11.90 -14.26
C SER A 103 4.45 11.94 -12.88
N LEU A 104 3.52 11.02 -12.62
CA LEU A 104 2.85 10.91 -11.32
C LEU A 104 3.83 10.42 -10.24
N ALA A 105 4.65 9.42 -10.56
CA ALA A 105 5.71 8.94 -9.68
C ALA A 105 6.64 10.07 -9.24
N ASN A 106 7.15 10.87 -10.19
CA ASN A 106 8.01 12.03 -9.89
C ASN A 106 7.33 13.07 -8.99
N VAL A 107 6.07 13.42 -9.29
CA VAL A 107 5.31 14.39 -8.48
C VAL A 107 5.12 13.88 -7.05
N LEU A 108 4.79 12.60 -6.88
CA LEU A 108 4.63 12.00 -5.56
C LEU A 108 5.96 11.93 -4.80
N SER A 109 7.04 11.49 -5.45
CA SER A 109 8.37 11.47 -4.83
C SER A 109 8.78 12.85 -4.34
N GLN A 110 8.64 13.89 -5.17
CA GLN A 110 8.95 15.27 -4.81
C GLN A 110 8.10 15.77 -3.64
N HIS A 111 6.79 15.51 -3.66
CA HIS A 111 5.90 15.93 -2.58
C HIS A 111 6.24 15.28 -1.24
N LEU A 112 6.56 13.98 -1.25
CA LEU A 112 6.93 13.22 -0.06
C LEU A 112 8.30 13.63 0.48
N ASN A 113 9.26 13.92 -0.41
CA ASN A 113 10.60 14.38 -0.04
C ASN A 113 10.62 15.73 0.68
N GLN A 114 9.56 16.53 0.54
CA GLN A 114 9.39 17.80 1.26
C GLN A 114 8.79 17.63 2.67
N LYS A 115 8.49 16.40 3.11
CA LYS A 115 7.89 16.11 4.43
C LYS A 115 8.95 15.65 5.41
N ASP A 116 9.48 16.57 6.21
CA ASP A 116 10.55 16.29 7.20
C ASP A 116 10.20 15.13 8.15
N THR A 117 8.96 15.11 8.65
CA THR A 117 8.50 14.06 9.58
C THR A 117 8.52 12.68 8.95
N LEU A 118 8.16 12.57 7.67
CA LEU A 118 8.23 11.32 6.91
C LEU A 118 9.69 10.93 6.67
N MET A 119 10.52 11.86 6.18
CA MET A 119 11.94 11.58 5.91
C MET A 119 12.67 11.10 7.16
N GLN A 120 12.41 11.71 8.32
CA GLN A 120 12.96 11.26 9.60
C GLN A 120 12.43 9.89 10.02
N ARG A 121 11.14 9.61 9.81
CA ARG A 121 10.56 8.29 10.10
C ARG A 121 11.20 7.19 9.26
N LEU A 122 11.44 7.43 7.97
CA LEU A 122 12.00 6.45 7.03
C LEU A 122 13.49 6.20 7.27
N ARG A 123 14.27 7.24 7.60
CA ARG A 123 15.67 7.08 8.05
C ARG A 123 15.80 6.17 9.26
N ASN A 124 14.83 6.26 10.18
CA ASN A 124 14.77 5.41 11.37
C ASN A 124 14.05 4.08 11.12
N GLY A 125 13.76 3.72 9.86
CA GLY A 125 12.91 2.58 9.48
C GLY A 125 13.31 1.26 10.14
N LEU A 126 14.59 0.89 10.06
CA LEU A 126 15.10 -0.34 10.69
C LEU A 126 14.90 -0.33 12.21
N GLN A 127 15.26 0.75 12.89
CA GLN A 127 15.05 0.87 14.34
C GLN A 127 13.56 0.82 14.71
N ASN A 128 12.72 1.48 13.92
CA ASN A 128 11.26 1.47 14.09
C ASN A 128 10.71 0.05 13.93
N CYS A 129 11.22 -0.74 12.97
CA CYS A 129 10.85 -2.15 12.82
C CYS A 129 11.13 -2.94 14.09
N ALA A 130 12.35 -2.86 14.63
CA ALA A 130 12.71 -3.56 15.87
C ALA A 130 11.82 -3.15 17.04
N THR A 131 11.67 -1.85 17.27
CA THR A 131 10.88 -1.31 18.39
C THR A 131 9.41 -1.73 18.29
N HIS A 132 8.83 -1.67 17.08
CA HIS A 132 7.42 -1.98 16.87
C HIS A 132 7.11 -3.48 17.01
N THR A 133 8.02 -4.36 16.57
CA THR A 133 7.79 -5.81 16.63
C THR A 133 8.22 -6.45 17.95
N GLN A 134 9.10 -5.80 18.72
CA GLN A 134 9.64 -6.27 20.00
C GLN A 134 8.63 -7.00 20.90
N PRO A 135 7.42 -6.46 21.18
CA PRO A 135 6.50 -7.08 22.15
C PRO A 135 5.92 -8.45 21.71
N PHE A 136 5.94 -8.77 20.41
CA PHE A 136 5.32 -10.00 19.90
C PHE A 136 6.22 -10.85 19.01
N TRP A 137 7.36 -10.35 18.55
CA TRP A 137 8.20 -11.03 17.57
C TRP A 137 8.65 -12.41 18.04
N GLY A 138 9.22 -12.50 19.24
CA GLY A 138 9.67 -13.77 19.81
C GLY A 138 8.54 -14.79 20.01
N SER A 139 7.30 -14.33 20.25
CA SER A 139 6.13 -15.21 20.36
C SER A 139 5.70 -15.75 19.00
N LEU A 140 5.86 -14.97 17.92
CA LEU A 140 5.53 -15.39 16.55
C LEU A 140 6.61 -16.31 15.97
N THR A 141 7.89 -15.97 16.14
CA THR A 141 9.01 -16.77 15.60
C THR A 141 9.10 -18.14 16.25
N ASN A 142 8.74 -18.24 17.53
CA ASN A 142 8.67 -19.52 18.25
C ASN A 142 7.30 -20.21 18.15
N ARG A 143 6.32 -19.63 17.44
CA ARG A 143 4.97 -20.19 17.35
C ARG A 143 5.01 -21.47 16.54
N THR A 144 4.59 -22.56 17.17
CA THR A 144 4.44 -23.86 16.51
C THR A 144 3.06 -24.46 16.74
N ARG A 145 2.59 -25.23 15.76
CA ARG A 145 1.47 -26.14 15.88
C ARG A 145 1.88 -27.48 15.26
N PRO A 146 1.83 -28.59 16.01
CA PRO A 146 2.19 -29.90 15.46
C PRO A 146 1.14 -30.34 14.41
N PRO A 147 1.55 -31.09 13.37
CA PRO A 147 0.62 -31.62 12.39
C PRO A 147 -0.23 -32.75 12.96
N SER A 148 -1.49 -32.78 12.56
CA SER A 148 -2.32 -33.98 12.56
C SER A 148 -2.04 -34.77 11.29
N VAL A 149 -1.89 -36.09 11.43
CA VAL A 149 -1.55 -36.98 10.32
C VAL A 149 -2.57 -38.12 10.25
N GLN A 150 -3.08 -38.40 9.05
CA GLN A 150 -3.93 -39.55 8.79
C GLN A 150 -3.55 -40.21 7.48
N VAL A 151 -3.37 -41.53 7.53
CA VAL A 151 -3.17 -42.35 6.35
C VAL A 151 -4.49 -43.03 5.99
N ALA A 152 -4.94 -42.87 4.75
CA ALA A 152 -6.12 -43.56 4.24
C ALA A 152 -5.94 -43.93 2.77
N LYS A 153 -6.74 -44.90 2.29
CA LYS A 153 -6.81 -45.21 0.86
C LYS A 153 -7.45 -44.05 0.10
N THR A 154 -6.98 -43.80 -1.11
CA THR A 154 -7.61 -42.89 -2.07
C THR A 154 -7.71 -43.56 -3.43
N THR A 155 -8.51 -43.01 -4.34
CA THR A 155 -8.63 -43.50 -5.71
C THR A 155 -7.26 -43.43 -6.38
N PRO A 156 -6.67 -44.56 -6.82
CA PRO A 156 -5.40 -44.54 -7.53
C PRO A 156 -5.50 -43.68 -8.79
N PHE A 157 -4.52 -42.80 -8.99
CA PHE A 157 -4.36 -42.02 -10.21
C PHE A 157 -2.93 -42.19 -10.75
N ASN A 158 -2.75 -42.15 -12.07
CA ASN A 158 -1.45 -42.28 -12.73
C ASN A 158 -0.60 -43.50 -12.28
N THR A 159 -1.24 -44.64 -12.01
CA THR A 159 -0.53 -45.85 -11.58
C THR A 159 -1.21 -47.12 -12.07
N ARG A 160 -0.44 -48.20 -12.15
CA ARG A 160 -0.93 -49.57 -12.37
C ARG A 160 -1.20 -50.30 -11.05
N GLU A 161 -0.81 -49.70 -9.92
CA GLU A 161 -0.99 -50.29 -8.60
C GLU A 161 -2.48 -50.33 -8.21
N PRO A 162 -2.93 -51.44 -7.58
CA PRO A 162 -4.34 -51.61 -7.23
C PRO A 162 -4.78 -50.79 -6.01
N VAL A 163 -3.83 -50.25 -5.24
CA VAL A 163 -4.10 -49.48 -4.03
C VAL A 163 -3.19 -48.26 -4.00
N MET A 164 -3.76 -47.11 -3.64
CA MET A 164 -3.02 -45.89 -3.36
C MET A 164 -3.36 -45.42 -1.94
N LEU A 165 -2.33 -45.14 -1.14
CA LEU A 165 -2.48 -44.51 0.17
C LEU A 165 -2.15 -43.02 0.04
N ALA A 166 -2.93 -42.18 0.72
CA ALA A 166 -2.65 -40.77 0.91
C ALA A 166 -2.34 -40.51 2.39
N CYS A 167 -1.26 -39.79 2.64
CA CYS A 167 -0.90 -39.28 3.96
C CYS A 167 -1.35 -37.82 4.03
N TYR A 168 -2.47 -37.58 4.68
CA TYR A 168 -2.99 -36.24 4.91
C TYR A 168 -2.28 -35.63 6.12
N VAL A 169 -1.71 -34.43 5.94
CA VAL A 169 -1.01 -33.68 6.98
C VAL A 169 -1.66 -32.31 7.07
N TRP A 170 -2.20 -31.94 8.23
CA TRP A 170 -2.92 -30.67 8.38
C TRP A 170 -2.79 -30.09 9.78
N GLY A 171 -3.24 -28.84 9.95
CA GLY A 171 -3.31 -28.16 11.24
C GLY A 171 -1.96 -27.74 11.82
N PHE A 172 -0.87 -27.88 11.07
CA PHE A 172 0.46 -27.45 11.49
C PHE A 172 0.74 -25.98 11.15
N TYR A 173 1.71 -25.42 11.86
CA TYR A 173 2.30 -24.10 11.62
C TYR A 173 3.75 -24.13 12.13
N PRO A 174 4.73 -23.54 11.42
CA PRO A 174 4.63 -22.88 10.10
C PRO A 174 4.25 -23.81 8.94
N ALA A 175 4.09 -23.26 7.72
CA ALA A 175 3.77 -24.03 6.52
C ALA A 175 4.96 -24.85 5.99
#